data_AF-A0A937H079-F1
#
_entry.id   AF-A0A937H079-F1
#
_cell.length_a   1.000
_cell.length_b   1.000
_cell.length_c   1.000
_cell.angle_alpha   90.00
_cell.angle_beta   90.00
_cell.angle_gamma   90.00
#
_symmetry.space_group_name_H-M   'P 1'
#
loop_
_entity.id
_entity.type
_entity.pdbx_description
1 polymer ?
#
loop_
_entity_poly.entity_id
_entity_poly.type
_entity_poly.pdbx_seq_one_letter_code
_entity_poly.pdbx_strand_id
1 'polypeptide(L)'
;MSQTRKQLLVDPLVDNNPITLQVLGICSALAVTSSLNVAFVMSLAVIAVTGFSSLFISFLRNYIPNSIRIIVQMVIIASLVILVDQIIKAFAYEISKTLSVFVGLIITNCIVMGRAEAFAMKNKPFDSFVDGVGNGLGYSLLLMCVGVVRELFGSGTLFGITILDPVNNGGWYVPNGLLLLPPSAFFIIGFLIWGVRTWKKSQVEAREFKIQSLEAH
;
A
#
# COMPACT_ATOMS: atom_id res chain seq x y z
N MET A 1 3.54 24.40 5.86
CA MET A 1 5.01 24.35 5.65
C MET A 1 5.26 23.94 4.22
N SER A 2 6.05 24.73 3.48
CA SER A 2 6.46 24.39 2.10
C SER A 2 7.43 23.22 2.15
N GLN A 3 6.92 21.99 2.22
CA GLN A 3 7.72 20.80 2.01
C GLN A 3 8.34 20.90 0.61
N THR A 4 9.64 20.70 0.52
CA THR A 4 10.34 20.68 -0.76
C THR A 4 9.77 19.51 -1.58
N ARG A 5 9.49 19.68 -2.87
CA ARG A 5 8.89 18.62 -3.71
C ARG A 5 9.64 17.28 -3.66
N LYS A 6 10.95 17.30 -3.38
CA LYS A 6 11.75 16.10 -3.11
C LYS A 6 11.35 15.39 -1.80
N GLN A 7 11.05 16.13 -0.74
CA GLN A 7 10.56 15.59 0.54
C GLN A 7 9.20 14.91 0.36
N LEU A 8 8.29 15.45 -0.47
CA LEU A 8 7.02 14.79 -0.77
C LEU A 8 7.16 13.43 -1.47
N LEU A 9 8.26 13.19 -2.19
CA LEU A 9 8.56 11.90 -2.83
C LEU A 9 9.38 10.97 -1.93
N VAL A 10 10.35 11.52 -1.19
CA VAL A 10 11.33 10.72 -0.43
C VAL A 10 10.81 10.40 0.98
N ASP A 11 10.09 11.32 1.63
CA ASP A 11 9.59 11.11 3.00
C ASP A 11 8.65 9.90 3.07
N PRO A 12 7.68 9.70 2.15
CA PRO A 12 6.83 8.50 2.19
C PRO A 12 7.56 7.19 1.91
N LEU A 13 8.76 7.23 1.32
CA LEU A 13 9.58 6.04 1.11
C LEU A 13 10.36 5.64 2.36
N VAL A 14 10.85 6.61 3.14
CA VAL A 14 11.88 6.35 4.16
C VAL A 14 11.48 6.76 5.58
N ASP A 15 10.72 7.85 5.77
CA ASP A 15 10.47 8.46 7.09
C ASP A 15 8.99 8.46 7.51
N ASN A 16 8.06 8.48 6.57
CA ASN A 16 6.62 8.54 6.80
C ASN A 16 5.89 7.51 5.94
N ASN A 17 6.37 6.28 5.93
CA ASN A 17 5.79 5.24 5.08
C ASN A 17 4.32 4.93 5.48
N PRO A 18 3.39 4.87 4.50
CA PRO A 18 1.96 4.66 4.75
C PRO A 18 1.65 3.40 5.54
N ILE A 19 2.41 2.32 5.37
CA ILE A 19 2.11 1.04 6.02
C ILE A 19 2.83 0.95 7.37
N THR A 20 4.11 1.32 7.47
CA THR A 20 4.86 1.14 8.73
C THR A 20 4.53 2.15 9.82
N LEU A 21 4.15 3.37 9.42
CA LEU A 21 3.91 4.47 10.35
C LEU A 21 2.42 4.84 10.40
N GLN A 22 1.76 4.95 9.24
CA GLN A 22 0.35 5.37 9.19
C GLN A 22 -0.64 4.21 9.26
N VAL A 23 -0.17 2.95 9.16
CA VAL A 23 -1.00 1.73 9.25
C VAL A 23 -2.14 1.73 8.20
N LEU A 24 -1.90 2.37 7.04
CA LEU A 24 -2.85 2.50 5.95
C LEU A 24 -2.63 1.42 4.88
N GLY A 25 -3.71 0.82 4.37
CA GLY A 25 -3.66 -0.10 3.22
C GLY A 25 -3.24 -1.54 3.56
N ILE A 26 -3.30 -1.93 4.84
CA ILE A 26 -2.93 -3.28 5.28
C ILE A 26 -3.86 -4.34 4.66
N CYS A 27 -5.15 -4.06 4.53
CA CYS A 27 -6.14 -4.99 3.98
C CYS A 27 -5.77 -5.52 2.59
N SER A 28 -5.41 -4.61 1.68
CA SER A 28 -4.94 -4.98 0.35
C SER A 28 -3.59 -5.68 0.41
N ALA A 29 -2.68 -5.25 1.30
CA ALA A 29 -1.38 -5.89 1.45
C ALA A 29 -1.49 -7.37 1.87
N LEU A 30 -2.40 -7.71 2.76
CA LEU A 30 -2.64 -9.10 3.17
C LEU A 30 -3.21 -9.96 2.04
N ALA A 31 -4.10 -9.39 1.22
CA ALA A 31 -4.83 -10.11 0.18
C ALA A 31 -4.00 -10.40 -1.07
N VAL A 32 -3.17 -9.45 -1.53
CA VAL A 32 -2.54 -9.54 -2.87
C VAL A 32 -1.09 -10.02 -2.86
N THR A 33 -0.43 -10.05 -1.70
CA THR A 33 0.99 -10.43 -1.60
C THR A 33 1.24 -11.94 -1.67
N SER A 34 0.22 -12.76 -1.94
CA SER A 34 0.40 -14.19 -2.26
C SER A 34 0.93 -14.40 -3.68
N SER A 35 0.76 -13.43 -4.57
CA SER A 35 1.30 -13.45 -5.93
C SER A 35 1.95 -12.10 -6.25
N LEU A 36 3.25 -12.14 -6.51
CA LEU A 36 4.08 -11.00 -6.83
C LEU A 36 3.68 -10.35 -8.17
N ASN A 37 3.23 -11.16 -9.14
CA ASN A 37 2.63 -10.66 -10.38
C ASN A 37 1.42 -9.76 -10.10
N VAL A 38 0.49 -10.24 -9.26
CA VAL A 38 -0.72 -9.48 -8.90
C VAL A 38 -0.34 -8.25 -8.06
N ALA A 39 0.56 -8.41 -7.09
CA ALA A 39 1.03 -7.32 -6.24
C ALA A 39 1.72 -6.21 -7.05
N PHE A 40 2.50 -6.56 -8.07
CA PHE A 40 3.17 -5.60 -8.94
C PHE A 40 2.17 -4.77 -9.77
N VAL A 41 1.21 -5.43 -10.42
CA VAL A 41 0.20 -4.72 -11.23
C VAL A 41 -0.69 -3.86 -10.33
N MET A 42 -1.09 -4.38 -9.17
CA MET A 42 -1.84 -3.59 -8.19
C MET A 42 -1.05 -2.37 -7.70
N SER A 43 0.25 -2.52 -7.42
CA SER A 43 1.13 -1.42 -7.02
C SER A 43 1.13 -0.30 -8.05
N LEU A 44 1.29 -0.64 -9.34
CA LEU A 44 1.26 0.32 -10.43
C LEU A 44 -0.09 1.04 -10.52
N ALA A 45 -1.19 0.29 -10.39
CA ALA A 45 -2.53 0.86 -10.40
C ALA A 45 -2.75 1.81 -9.21
N VAL A 46 -2.33 1.44 -8.00
CA VAL A 46 -2.44 2.28 -6.80
C VAL A 46 -1.61 3.55 -6.94
N ILE A 47 -0.39 3.50 -7.48
CA ILE A 47 0.43 4.71 -7.73
C ILE A 47 -0.30 5.68 -8.66
N ALA A 48 -0.83 5.18 -9.78
CA ALA A 48 -1.57 6.01 -10.73
C ALA A 48 -2.83 6.60 -10.09
N VAL A 49 -3.64 5.76 -9.43
CA VAL A 49 -4.91 6.18 -8.82
C VAL A 49 -4.66 7.19 -7.69
N THR A 50 -3.72 6.93 -6.77
CA THR A 50 -3.40 7.86 -5.66
C THR A 50 -2.89 9.21 -6.14
N GLY A 51 -2.04 9.22 -7.18
CA GLY A 51 -1.53 10.45 -7.79
C GLY A 51 -2.66 11.27 -8.42
N PHE A 52 -3.40 10.67 -9.36
CA PHE A 52 -4.45 11.37 -10.08
C PHE A 52 -5.66 11.71 -9.21
N SER A 53 -6.09 10.84 -8.30
CA SER A 53 -7.19 11.14 -7.38
C SER A 53 -6.87 12.35 -6.52
N SER A 54 -5.65 12.43 -5.99
CA SER A 54 -5.18 13.56 -5.17
C SER A 54 -5.11 14.85 -6.00
N LEU A 55 -4.73 14.77 -7.27
CA LEU A 55 -4.75 15.91 -8.18
C LEU A 55 -6.18 16.42 -8.43
N PHE A 56 -7.11 15.55 -8.83
CA PHE A 56 -8.49 15.96 -9.13
C PHE A 56 -9.23 16.46 -7.89
N ILE A 57 -9.04 15.81 -6.73
CA ILE A 57 -9.67 16.23 -5.48
C ILE A 57 -9.15 17.60 -5.05
N SER A 58 -7.85 17.88 -5.23
CA SER A 58 -7.29 19.20 -4.95
C SER A 58 -7.82 20.28 -5.90
N PHE A 59 -8.07 19.96 -7.18
CA PHE A 59 -8.75 20.88 -8.10
C PHE A 59 -10.19 21.19 -7.67
N LEU A 60 -10.94 20.17 -7.27
CA LEU A 60 -12.35 20.31 -6.90
C LEU A 60 -12.57 20.76 -5.45
N ARG A 61 -11.52 20.84 -4.62
CA ARG A 61 -11.63 21.07 -3.16
C ARG A 61 -12.50 22.27 -2.75
N ASN A 62 -12.53 23.34 -3.54
CA ASN A 62 -13.30 24.54 -3.25
C ASN A 62 -14.80 24.38 -3.54
N TYR A 63 -15.17 23.40 -4.36
CA TYR A 63 -16.55 23.08 -4.73
C TYR A 63 -17.13 21.95 -3.88
N ILE A 64 -16.31 21.27 -3.08
CA ILE A 64 -16.74 20.13 -2.27
C ILE A 64 -17.23 20.64 -0.90
N PRO A 65 -18.54 20.60 -0.61
CA PRO A 65 -19.04 20.96 0.71
C PRO A 65 -18.64 19.90 1.75
N ASN A 66 -18.36 20.35 2.98
CA ASN A 66 -17.83 19.50 4.04
C ASN A 66 -18.75 18.32 4.40
N SER A 67 -20.07 18.51 4.32
CA SER A 67 -21.07 17.52 4.75
C SER A 67 -21.09 16.24 3.90
N ILE A 68 -20.67 16.30 2.62
CA ILE A 68 -20.69 15.16 1.69
C ILE A 68 -19.30 14.86 1.10
N ARG A 69 -18.24 15.39 1.72
CA ARG A 69 -16.87 15.34 1.20
C ARG A 69 -16.40 13.92 0.87
N ILE A 70 -16.56 12.99 1.81
CA ILE A 70 -16.10 11.60 1.65
C ILE A 70 -16.79 10.94 0.45
N ILE A 71 -18.09 11.19 0.28
CA ILE A 71 -18.88 10.62 -0.83
C ILE A 71 -18.31 11.13 -2.17
N VAL A 72 -18.07 12.44 -2.30
CA VAL A 72 -17.52 13.02 -3.53
C VAL A 72 -16.12 12.46 -3.83
N GLN A 73 -15.26 12.34 -2.81
CA GLN A 73 -13.92 11.77 -2.97
C GLN A 73 -13.97 10.32 -3.42
N MET A 74 -14.84 9.49 -2.84
CA MET A 74 -15.03 8.09 -3.22
C MET A 74 -15.51 7.96 -4.67
N VAL A 75 -16.41 8.83 -5.13
CA VAL A 75 -16.87 8.83 -6.53
C VAL A 75 -15.74 9.17 -7.51
N ILE A 76 -14.91 10.17 -7.19
CA ILE A 76 -13.74 10.53 -8.00
C ILE A 76 -12.75 9.37 -8.06
N ILE A 77 -12.45 8.74 -6.92
CA ILE A 77 -11.56 7.58 -6.86
C ILE A 77 -12.14 6.41 -7.66
N ALA A 78 -13.40 6.05 -7.43
CA ALA A 78 -14.05 4.93 -8.10
C ALA A 78 -14.05 5.10 -9.63
N SER A 79 -14.40 6.29 -10.12
CA SER A 79 -14.38 6.59 -11.56
C SER A 79 -12.98 6.45 -12.17
N LEU A 80 -11.92 6.90 -11.47
CA LEU A 80 -10.54 6.70 -11.93
C LEU A 80 -10.12 5.24 -11.92
N VAL A 81 -10.45 4.48 -10.88
CA VAL A 81 -10.10 3.05 -10.81
C VAL A 81 -10.80 2.28 -11.93
N ILE A 82 -12.08 2.58 -12.21
CA ILE A 82 -12.81 1.97 -13.32
C ILE A 82 -12.14 2.32 -14.66
N LEU A 83 -11.69 3.57 -14.83
CA LEU A 83 -10.97 3.97 -16.04
C LEU A 83 -9.67 3.15 -16.23
N VAL A 84 -8.90 2.98 -15.16
CA VAL A 84 -7.68 2.16 -15.18
C VAL A 84 -7.99 0.69 -15.47
N ASP A 85 -9.06 0.14 -14.89
CA ASP A 85 -9.52 -1.23 -15.16
C ASP A 85 -9.87 -1.42 -16.64
N GLN A 86 -10.57 -0.47 -17.26
CA GLN A 86 -10.89 -0.53 -18.70
C GLN A 86 -9.64 -0.44 -19.58
N ILE A 87 -8.66 0.38 -19.21
CA ILE A 87 -7.37 0.45 -19.93
C ILE A 87 -6.66 -0.91 -19.87
N ILE A 88 -6.59 -1.53 -18.69
CA ILE A 88 -5.94 -2.84 -18.54
C ILE A 88 -6.69 -3.93 -19.32
N LYS A 89 -8.03 -3.90 -19.34
CA LYS A 89 -8.86 -4.79 -20.17
C LYS A 89 -8.52 -4.72 -21.65
N ALA A 90 -8.21 -3.52 -22.15
CA ALA A 90 -7.91 -3.31 -23.57
C ALA A 90 -6.55 -3.86 -23.99
N PHE A 91 -5.54 -3.81 -23.11
CA PHE A 91 -4.16 -4.24 -23.45
C PHE A 91 -3.80 -5.65 -22.96
N ALA A 92 -4.42 -6.15 -21.88
CA ALA A 92 -4.07 -7.43 -21.27
C ALA A 92 -5.28 -8.10 -20.60
N TYR A 93 -6.12 -8.77 -21.40
CA TYR A 93 -7.37 -9.40 -20.94
C TYR A 93 -7.18 -10.46 -19.84
N GLU A 94 -6.18 -11.33 -19.96
CA GLU A 94 -5.90 -12.38 -18.96
C GLU A 94 -5.52 -11.77 -17.60
N ILE A 95 -4.67 -10.74 -17.60
CA ILE A 95 -4.27 -10.03 -16.37
C ILE A 95 -5.47 -9.28 -15.79
N SER A 96 -6.31 -8.69 -16.64
CA SER A 96 -7.53 -8.00 -16.22
C SER A 96 -8.52 -8.92 -15.51
N LYS A 97 -8.69 -10.16 -15.97
CA LYS A 97 -9.63 -11.11 -15.36
C LYS A 97 -9.30 -11.35 -13.89
N THR A 98 -8.02 -11.51 -13.57
CA THR A 98 -7.53 -11.62 -12.19
C THR A 98 -7.64 -10.28 -11.46
N LEU A 99 -7.36 -9.17 -12.13
CA LEU A 99 -7.45 -7.82 -11.55
C LEU A 99 -8.86 -7.35 -11.23
N SER A 100 -9.88 -7.83 -11.94
CA SER A 100 -11.26 -7.33 -11.79
C SER A 100 -11.80 -7.54 -10.37
N VAL A 101 -11.29 -8.53 -9.63
CA VAL A 101 -11.61 -8.74 -8.21
C VAL A 101 -10.86 -7.73 -7.32
N PHE A 102 -9.63 -7.37 -7.70
CA PHE A 102 -8.79 -6.42 -6.97
C PHE A 102 -9.19 -4.95 -7.21
N VAL A 103 -9.96 -4.65 -8.25
CA VAL A 103 -10.53 -3.31 -8.49
C VAL A 103 -11.30 -2.79 -7.27
N GLY A 104 -12.15 -3.62 -6.66
CA GLY A 104 -12.88 -3.25 -5.43
C GLY A 104 -11.96 -2.94 -4.24
N LEU A 105 -10.86 -3.69 -4.10
CA LEU A 105 -9.83 -3.49 -3.07
C LEU A 105 -9.01 -2.21 -3.31
N ILE A 106 -8.86 -1.75 -4.56
CA ILE A 106 -8.23 -0.48 -4.87
C ILE A 106 -9.18 0.69 -4.53
N ILE A 107 -10.45 0.59 -4.89
CA ILE A 107 -11.47 1.63 -4.61
C ILE A 107 -11.58 1.87 -3.10
N THR A 108 -11.63 0.79 -2.32
CA THR A 108 -11.78 0.84 -0.86
C THR A 108 -10.43 0.92 -0.12
N ASN A 109 -9.33 1.20 -0.83
CA ASN A 109 -8.02 1.26 -0.20
C ASN A 109 -7.88 2.52 0.66
N CYS A 110 -7.58 2.31 1.95
CA CYS A 110 -7.41 3.38 2.93
C CYS A 110 -6.30 4.38 2.54
N ILE A 111 -5.30 3.97 1.74
CA ILE A 111 -4.25 4.89 1.28
C ILE A 111 -4.79 5.99 0.36
N VAL A 112 -5.67 5.62 -0.58
CA VAL A 112 -6.19 6.55 -1.58
C VAL A 112 -7.08 7.58 -0.91
N MET A 113 -7.99 7.10 -0.04
CA MET A 113 -8.86 7.97 0.76
C MET A 113 -8.06 8.85 1.72
N GLY A 114 -7.16 8.25 2.49
CA GLY A 114 -6.44 8.95 3.54
C GLY A 114 -5.54 10.07 3.01
N ARG A 115 -4.86 9.88 1.88
CA ARG A 115 -4.07 10.95 1.25
C ARG A 115 -4.94 12.02 0.61
N ALA A 116 -6.03 11.63 -0.03
CA ALA A 116 -7.00 12.59 -0.58
C ALA A 116 -7.56 13.51 0.51
N GLU A 117 -7.91 12.96 1.67
CA GLU A 117 -8.48 13.74 2.76
C GLU A 117 -7.44 14.55 3.54
N ALA A 118 -6.32 13.92 3.94
CA ALA A 118 -5.34 14.55 4.79
C ALA A 118 -4.49 15.60 4.04
N PHE A 119 -4.20 15.36 2.75
CA PHE A 119 -3.28 16.19 1.97
C PHE A 119 -3.96 16.95 0.83
N ALA A 120 -4.72 16.28 -0.06
CA ALA A 120 -5.24 16.92 -1.27
C ALA A 120 -6.23 18.06 -0.99
N MET A 121 -7.04 17.95 0.05
CA MET A 121 -7.97 19.00 0.47
C MET A 121 -7.28 20.28 0.97
N LYS A 122 -6.00 20.20 1.38
CA LYS A 122 -5.28 21.31 2.00
C LYS A 122 -4.19 21.89 1.09
N ASN A 123 -3.70 21.13 0.13
CA ASN A 123 -2.56 21.49 -0.72
C ASN A 123 -2.96 21.73 -2.17
N LYS A 124 -2.05 22.34 -2.95
CA LYS A 124 -2.26 22.66 -4.37
C LYS A 124 -2.29 21.38 -5.22
N PRO A 125 -2.88 21.41 -6.44
CA PRO A 125 -3.08 20.20 -7.24
C PRO A 125 -1.79 19.47 -7.61
N PHE A 126 -0.75 20.21 -8.01
CA PHE A 126 0.52 19.62 -8.39
C PHE A 126 1.26 19.00 -7.19
N ASP A 127 1.28 19.69 -6.05
CA ASP A 127 1.90 19.15 -4.83
C ASP A 127 1.16 17.90 -4.34
N SER A 128 -0.17 17.88 -4.50
CA SER A 128 -1.01 16.73 -4.14
C SER A 128 -0.79 15.53 -5.06
N PHE A 129 -0.52 15.75 -6.34
CA PHE A 129 -0.12 14.69 -7.27
C PHE A 129 1.21 14.04 -6.84
N VAL A 130 2.21 14.87 -6.55
CA VAL A 130 3.54 14.42 -6.15
C VAL A 130 3.47 13.64 -4.82
N ASP A 131 2.68 14.12 -3.86
CA ASP A 131 2.42 13.41 -2.60
C ASP A 131 1.73 12.06 -2.84
N GLY A 132 0.70 12.03 -3.68
CA GLY A 132 -0.02 10.79 -4.04
C GLY A 132 0.93 9.74 -4.63
N VAL A 133 1.75 10.14 -5.61
CA VAL A 133 2.76 9.26 -6.21
C VAL A 133 3.80 8.78 -5.19
N GLY A 134 4.31 9.67 -4.34
CA GLY A 134 5.28 9.32 -3.29
C GLY A 134 4.73 8.27 -2.32
N ASN A 135 3.51 8.47 -1.82
CA ASN A 135 2.85 7.52 -0.91
C ASN A 135 2.48 6.21 -1.62
N GLY A 136 2.04 6.27 -2.87
CA GLY A 136 1.79 5.09 -3.70
C GLY A 136 3.07 4.25 -3.89
N LEU A 137 4.22 4.90 -4.14
CA LEU A 137 5.51 4.23 -4.26
C LEU A 137 5.97 3.63 -2.91
N GLY A 138 5.79 4.35 -1.81
CA GLY A 138 6.10 3.85 -0.47
C GLY A 138 5.27 2.61 -0.09
N TYR A 139 4.00 2.60 -0.45
CA TYR A 139 3.11 1.44 -0.33
C TYR A 139 3.59 0.27 -1.20
N SER A 140 3.90 0.55 -2.47
CA SER A 140 4.33 -0.44 -3.46
C SER A 140 5.62 -1.13 -3.05
N LEU A 141 6.61 -0.39 -2.55
CA LEU A 141 7.88 -0.93 -2.05
C LEU A 141 7.62 -2.02 -1.00
N LEU A 142 6.79 -1.71 -0.02
CA LEU A 142 6.52 -2.61 1.09
C LEU A 142 5.69 -3.82 0.65
N LEU A 143 4.74 -3.60 -0.26
CA LEU A 143 3.97 -4.66 -0.89
C LEU A 143 4.86 -5.66 -1.63
N MET A 144 5.81 -5.15 -2.41
CA MET A 144 6.78 -5.97 -3.13
C MET A 144 7.72 -6.72 -2.18
N CYS A 145 8.22 -6.08 -1.12
CA CYS A 145 9.04 -6.75 -0.11
C CYS A 145 8.29 -7.92 0.56
N VAL A 146 7.04 -7.70 0.99
CA VAL A 146 6.21 -8.75 1.61
C VAL A 146 5.89 -9.85 0.58
N GLY A 147 5.55 -9.47 -0.64
CA GLY A 147 5.23 -10.40 -1.72
C GLY A 147 6.41 -11.30 -2.10
N VAL A 148 7.63 -10.75 -2.15
CA VAL A 148 8.86 -11.53 -2.40
C VAL A 148 9.04 -12.59 -1.34
N VAL A 149 8.92 -12.23 -0.06
CA VAL A 149 9.07 -13.20 1.04
C VAL A 149 7.97 -14.26 0.98
N ARG A 150 6.72 -13.86 0.74
CA ARG A 150 5.59 -14.79 0.71
C ARG A 150 5.58 -15.74 -0.48
N GLU A 151 5.88 -15.26 -1.69
CA GLU A 151 5.92 -16.13 -2.88
C GLU A 151 7.16 -17.03 -2.85
N LEU A 152 8.34 -16.47 -2.53
CA LEU A 152 9.59 -17.23 -2.52
C LEU A 152 9.55 -18.38 -1.52
N PHE A 153 9.11 -18.13 -0.28
CA PHE A 153 9.04 -19.17 0.75
C PHE A 153 7.69 -19.91 0.79
N GLY A 154 6.66 -19.40 0.11
CA GLY A 154 5.36 -20.06 0.03
C GLY A 154 5.31 -21.12 -1.06
N SER A 155 5.73 -20.77 -2.28
CA SER A 155 5.67 -21.63 -3.47
C SER A 155 7.03 -21.98 -4.07
N GLY A 156 8.13 -21.37 -3.61
CA GLY A 156 9.46 -21.58 -4.21
C GLY A 156 9.67 -20.84 -5.53
N THR A 157 8.69 -20.01 -5.92
CA THR A 157 8.68 -19.28 -7.19
C THR A 157 8.80 -17.78 -6.96
N LEU A 158 9.23 -17.06 -7.98
CA LEU A 158 9.25 -15.62 -7.99
C LEU A 158 8.92 -15.13 -9.40
N PHE A 159 7.85 -14.34 -9.55
CA PHE A 159 7.32 -13.96 -10.87
C PHE A 159 6.99 -15.18 -11.77
N GLY A 160 6.65 -16.33 -11.16
CA GLY A 160 6.41 -17.59 -11.89
C GLY A 160 7.68 -18.31 -12.36
N ILE A 161 8.88 -17.80 -12.04
CA ILE A 161 10.15 -18.50 -12.26
C ILE A 161 10.46 -19.31 -10.99
N THR A 162 10.77 -20.60 -11.14
CA THR A 162 11.15 -21.45 -10.00
C THR A 162 12.57 -21.10 -9.59
N ILE A 163 12.74 -20.57 -8.38
CA ILE A 163 14.06 -20.24 -7.80
C ILE A 163 14.50 -21.34 -6.83
N LEU A 164 13.54 -21.83 -6.03
CA LEU A 164 13.75 -22.94 -5.12
C LEU A 164 13.00 -24.14 -5.69
N ASP A 165 13.73 -25.11 -6.20
CA ASP A 165 13.14 -26.32 -6.77
C ASP A 165 12.32 -27.06 -5.69
N PRO A 166 10.99 -27.15 -5.84
CA PRO A 166 10.15 -27.82 -4.88
C PRO A 166 10.42 -29.32 -4.88
N VAL A 167 10.22 -30.00 -3.74
CA VAL A 167 10.31 -31.46 -3.66
C VAL A 167 9.39 -32.15 -4.69
N ASN A 168 8.25 -31.53 -5.02
CA ASN A 168 7.33 -32.03 -6.05
C ASN A 168 7.91 -32.04 -7.47
N ASN A 169 8.92 -31.21 -7.76
CA ASN A 169 9.65 -31.17 -9.03
C ASN A 169 11.03 -31.85 -8.95
N GLY A 170 11.29 -32.65 -7.91
CA GLY A 170 12.57 -33.32 -7.70
C GLY A 170 13.64 -32.46 -7.02
N GLY A 171 13.27 -31.31 -6.46
CA GLY A 171 14.16 -30.44 -5.70
C GLY A 171 14.22 -30.74 -4.20
N TRP A 172 14.85 -29.84 -3.45
CA TRP A 172 15.11 -30.00 -2.01
C TRP A 172 14.18 -29.16 -1.12
N TYR A 173 13.40 -28.24 -1.71
CA TYR A 173 12.62 -27.26 -0.97
C TYR A 173 11.18 -27.72 -0.72
N VAL A 174 10.76 -27.78 0.55
CA VAL A 174 9.36 -28.08 0.91
C VAL A 174 8.59 -26.76 1.00
N PRO A 175 7.59 -26.52 0.11
CA PRO A 175 6.83 -25.27 0.11
C PRO A 175 6.10 -25.06 1.43
N ASN A 176 6.21 -23.87 2.01
CA ASN A 176 5.54 -23.56 3.26
C ASN A 176 4.14 -22.99 2.99
N GLY A 177 3.14 -23.87 3.01
CA GLY A 177 1.74 -23.49 2.82
C GLY A 177 1.26 -22.41 3.79
N LEU A 178 1.83 -22.32 5.01
CA LEU A 178 1.50 -21.29 6.00
C LEU A 178 1.77 -19.87 5.47
N LEU A 179 2.82 -19.68 4.67
CA LEU A 179 3.18 -18.36 4.11
C LEU A 179 2.22 -17.87 3.02
N LEU A 180 1.39 -18.76 2.47
CA LEU A 180 0.36 -18.39 1.53
C LEU A 180 -0.90 -17.88 2.24
N LEU A 181 -1.11 -18.20 3.51
CA LEU A 181 -2.26 -17.74 4.28
C LEU A 181 -2.09 -16.30 4.81
N PRO A 182 -3.19 -15.55 5.04
CA PRO A 182 -3.16 -14.19 5.58
C PRO A 182 -2.39 -13.99 6.90
N PRO A 183 -2.40 -14.92 7.89
CA PRO A 183 -1.67 -14.76 9.14
C PRO A 183 -0.16 -14.54 8.95
N SER A 184 0.43 -15.15 7.92
CA SER A 184 1.86 -14.97 7.63
C SER A 184 2.22 -13.53 7.27
N ALA A 185 1.35 -12.84 6.53
CA ALA A 185 1.58 -11.47 6.13
C ALA A 185 1.58 -10.52 7.34
N PHE A 186 0.77 -10.80 8.37
CA PHE A 186 0.84 -10.05 9.64
C PHE A 186 2.19 -10.21 10.33
N PHE A 187 2.73 -11.43 10.41
CA PHE A 187 4.06 -11.66 10.99
C PHE A 187 5.15 -10.95 10.19
N ILE A 188 5.14 -11.06 8.87
CA ILE A 188 6.15 -10.43 8.00
C ILE A 188 6.08 -8.91 8.11
N ILE A 189 4.89 -8.31 8.04
CA ILE A 189 4.71 -6.87 8.22
C ILE A 189 5.15 -6.45 9.63
N GLY A 190 4.80 -7.21 10.66
CA GLY A 190 5.23 -6.97 12.04
C GLY A 190 6.76 -6.97 12.19
N PHE A 191 7.44 -7.96 11.62
CA PHE A 191 8.90 -8.02 11.62
C PHE A 191 9.55 -6.89 10.80
N LEU A 192 8.95 -6.51 9.67
CA LEU A 192 9.41 -5.36 8.88
C LEU A 192 9.28 -4.06 9.67
N ILE A 193 8.13 -3.83 10.33
CA ILE A 193 7.92 -2.66 11.19
C ILE A 193 8.92 -2.66 12.35
N TRP A 194 9.12 -3.81 12.99
CA TRP A 194 10.11 -3.95 14.07
C TRP A 194 11.53 -3.63 13.61
N GLY A 195 11.94 -4.14 12.45
CA GLY A 195 13.26 -3.85 11.85
C GLY A 195 13.44 -2.35 11.56
N VAL A 196 12.45 -1.73 10.93
CA VAL A 196 12.46 -0.28 10.62
C VAL A 196 12.52 0.54 11.91
N ARG A 197 11.69 0.24 12.92
CA ARG A 197 11.64 0.98 14.19
C ARG A 197 12.89 0.76 15.06
N THR A 198 13.55 -0.39 14.93
CA THR A 198 14.84 -0.66 15.61
C THR A 198 15.94 0.25 15.05
N TRP A 199 15.94 0.46 13.72
CA TRP A 199 16.91 1.33 13.06
C TRP A 199 16.56 2.82 13.23
N LYS A 200 15.29 3.19 13.08
CA LYS A 200 14.78 4.57 13.25
C LYS A 200 13.97 4.71 14.53
N LYS A 201 14.69 4.88 15.64
CA LYS A 201 14.09 5.09 16.98
C LYS A 201 13.22 6.35 17.07
N SER A 202 13.34 7.30 16.15
CA SER A 202 12.49 8.49 16.08
C SER A 202 11.01 8.18 15.83
N GLN A 203 10.70 7.02 15.25
CA GLN A 203 9.33 6.57 14.98
C GLN A 203 8.72 5.76 16.13
N VAL A 204 9.48 5.54 17.22
CA VAL A 204 8.97 4.83 18.39
C VAL A 204 8.15 5.81 19.21
N GLU A 205 6.83 5.63 19.16
CA GLU A 205 5.90 6.38 20.00
C GLU A 205 6.26 6.19 21.48
N ALA A 206 6.23 7.30 22.23
CA ALA A 206 6.39 7.23 23.67
C ALA A 206 5.26 6.39 24.25
N ARG A 207 5.57 5.56 25.26
CA ARG A 207 4.54 4.78 25.95
C ARG A 207 3.52 5.74 26.56
N GLU A 208 2.32 5.73 26.00
CA GLU A 208 1.20 6.56 26.47
C GLU A 208 0.78 6.16 27.89
N PHE A 209 0.99 4.89 28.25
CA PHE A 209 0.83 4.38 29.61
C PHE A 209 2.19 4.17 30.30
N LYS A 210 2.53 5.05 31.26
CA LYS A 210 3.49 4.73 32.32
C LYS A 210 2.75 3.87 33.34
N ILE A 211 3.17 2.62 33.53
CA ILE A 211 2.69 1.79 34.64
C ILE A 211 2.98 2.60 35.91
N GLN A 212 1.93 2.97 36.63
CA GLN A 212 2.02 3.73 37.88
C GLN A 212 2.95 2.93 38.81
N SER A 213 4.13 3.46 39.10
CA SER A 213 5.00 2.85 40.11
C SER A 213 4.22 2.92 41.42
N LEU A 214 3.89 1.75 41.98
CA LEU A 214 3.37 1.65 43.34
C LEU A 214 4.38 2.37 44.24
N GLU A 215 4.00 3.55 44.74
CA GLU A 215 4.69 4.16 45.87
C GLU A 215 4.56 3.18 47.02
N ALA A 216 5.68 2.56 47.38
CA ALA A 216 5.78 1.76 48.59
C ALA A 216 5.63 2.72 49.77
N HIS A 217 4.45 2.71 50.39
CA HIS A 217 4.25 3.19 51.75
C HIS A 217 4.84 2.21 52.75
#